data_AF-A0A7G2LUJ0-F1
#
_entry.id   AF-A0A7G2LUJ0-F1
#
_cell.length_a   1.000
_cell.length_b   1.000
_cell.length_c   1.000
_cell.angle_alpha   90.00
_cell.angle_beta   90.00
_cell.angle_gamma   90.00
#
_symmetry.space_group_name_H-M   'P 1'
#
loop_
_entity.id
_entity.type
_entity.pdbx_description
1 polymer ?
#
loop_
_entity_poly.entity_id
_entity_poly.type
_entity_poly.pdbx_seq_one_letter_code
_entity_poly.pdbx_strand_id
1 'polypeptide(L)'
;PEEIARVVRARAANPGWASGMMRHGFRGAAEVAATLDNLAAFAHLTREVPAHLFDLYFDATLGRDDLVAFMEAENPAALQAMRDRFAALREAGLWVTRRNSISATLDGVE
;
A
#
# COMPACT_ATOMS: atom_id res chain seq x y z
N PRO A 1 -15.65 13.78 -2.31
CA PRO A 1 -15.19 12.62 -1.51
C PRO A 1 -15.07 11.32 -2.33
N GLU A 2 -16.09 10.96 -3.13
CA GLU A 2 -16.07 9.76 -3.99
C GLU A 2 -14.93 9.71 -5.02
N GLU A 3 -14.46 10.88 -5.47
CA GLU A 3 -13.44 10.96 -6.52
C GLU A 3 -12.05 10.49 -6.07
N ILE A 4 -11.64 10.80 -4.83
CA ILE A 4 -10.34 10.36 -4.29
C ILE A 4 -10.36 8.84 -4.12
N ALA A 5 -11.42 8.29 -3.54
CA ALA A 5 -11.58 6.84 -3.39
C ALA A 5 -11.58 6.13 -4.74
N ARG A 6 -12.21 6.71 -5.77
CA ARG A 6 -12.24 6.15 -7.13
C ARG A 6 -10.87 6.18 -7.80
N VAL A 7 -10.15 7.30 -7.74
CA VAL A 7 -8.81 7.44 -8.34
C VAL A 7 -7.80 6.53 -7.64
N VAL A 8 -7.82 6.51 -6.31
CA VAL A 8 -6.95 5.63 -5.52
C VAL A 8 -7.30 4.17 -5.77
N ARG A 9 -8.59 3.79 -5.83
CA ARG A 9 -9.02 2.44 -6.19
C ARG A 9 -8.58 2.03 -7.59
N ALA A 10 -8.67 2.93 -8.57
CA ALA A 10 -8.23 2.67 -9.94
C ALA A 10 -6.72 2.45 -10.03
N ARG A 11 -5.91 3.14 -9.20
CA ARG A 11 -4.46 2.94 -9.11
C ARG A 11 -4.11 1.68 -8.32
N ALA A 12 -4.77 1.47 -7.18
CA ALA A 12 -4.61 0.31 -6.30
C ALA A 12 -4.88 -1.03 -6.99
N ALA A 13 -5.93 -1.06 -7.82
CA ALA A 13 -6.33 -2.25 -8.56
C ALA A 13 -5.52 -2.47 -9.85
N ASN A 14 -4.62 -1.55 -10.22
CA ASN A 14 -3.85 -1.63 -11.45
C ASN A 14 -2.36 -1.90 -11.17
N PRO A 15 -1.90 -3.17 -11.24
CA PRO A 15 -0.49 -3.49 -11.03
C PRO A 15 0.45 -2.81 -12.05
N GLY A 16 -0.05 -2.44 -13.24
CA GLY A 16 0.71 -1.69 -14.24
C GLY A 16 1.04 -0.25 -13.81
N TRP A 17 0.25 0.34 -12.90
CA TRP A 17 0.54 1.67 -12.36
C TRP A 17 1.79 1.65 -11.47
N ALA A 18 1.90 0.68 -10.56
CA ALA A 18 3.07 0.53 -9.69
C ALA A 18 4.34 0.27 -10.52
N SER A 19 4.26 -0.59 -11.55
CA SER A 19 5.36 -0.78 -12.52
C SER A 19 5.71 0.50 -13.27
N GLY A 20 4.72 1.37 -13.50
CA GLY A 20 4.92 2.69 -14.08
C GLY A 20 5.75 3.61 -13.19
N MET A 21 5.49 3.58 -11.88
CA MET A 21 6.22 4.37 -10.89
C MET A 21 7.68 3.95 -10.76
N MET A 22 8.00 2.68 -11.01
CA MET A 22 9.39 2.20 -10.99
C MET A 22 10.32 2.94 -11.97
N ARG A 23 9.78 3.56 -13.03
CA ARG A 23 10.58 4.36 -13.98
C ARG A 23 10.96 5.76 -13.46
N HIS A 24 10.48 6.13 -12.28
CA HIS A 24 10.68 7.45 -11.69
C HIS A 24 11.55 7.43 -10.42
N GLY A 25 12.25 6.33 -10.15
CA GLY A 25 13.22 6.18 -9.05
C GLY A 25 12.65 6.60 -7.69
N PHE A 26 13.43 7.37 -6.93
CA PHE A 26 13.04 7.92 -5.62
C PHE A 26 11.62 8.53 -5.59
N ARG A 27 11.26 9.34 -6.59
CA ARG A 27 9.94 9.99 -6.66
C ARG A 27 8.84 8.98 -6.90
N GLY A 28 9.10 7.97 -7.74
CA GLY A 28 8.17 6.88 -7.98
C GLY A 28 7.83 6.13 -6.69
N ALA A 29 8.86 5.75 -5.92
CA ALA A 29 8.68 5.10 -4.62
C ALA A 29 7.90 5.99 -3.63
N ALA A 30 8.18 7.29 -3.58
CA ALA A 30 7.45 8.23 -2.74
C ALA A 30 5.96 8.35 -3.10
N GLU A 31 5.61 8.35 -4.39
CA GLU A 31 4.21 8.41 -4.84
C GLU A 31 3.43 7.13 -4.49
N VAL A 32 4.08 5.97 -4.52
CA VAL A 32 3.48 4.71 -4.07
C VAL A 32 3.16 4.76 -2.58
N ALA A 33 4.07 5.26 -1.75
CA ALA A 33 3.81 5.43 -0.32
C ALA A 33 2.72 6.47 -0.05
N ALA A 34 2.76 7.63 -0.71
CA ALA A 34 1.78 8.70 -0.55
C ALA A 34 0.36 8.27 -0.97
N THR A 35 0.25 7.42 -1.99
CA THR A 35 -1.06 6.88 -2.41
C THR A 35 -1.68 5.98 -1.34
N LEU A 36 -0.87 5.15 -0.67
CA LEU A 36 -1.33 4.35 0.48
C LEU A 36 -1.75 5.24 1.65
N ASP A 37 -0.97 6.27 1.96
CA ASP A 37 -1.30 7.17 3.07
C ASP A 37 -2.63 7.92 2.85
N ASN A 38 -2.87 8.39 1.62
CA ASN A 38 -4.14 8.99 1.24
C ASN A 38 -5.32 8.02 1.40
N LEU A 39 -5.15 6.75 1.00
CA LEU A 39 -6.18 5.72 1.19
C LEU A 39 -6.47 5.50 2.68
N ALA A 40 -5.42 5.41 3.48
CA ALA A 40 -5.52 5.16 4.90
C ALA A 40 -6.15 6.35 5.65
N ALA A 41 -5.77 7.58 5.32
CA ALA A 41 -6.39 8.79 5.85
C ALA A 41 -7.89 8.83 5.52
N PHE A 42 -8.26 8.49 4.28
CA PHE A 42 -9.67 8.41 3.88
C PHE A 42 -10.42 7.32 4.64
N ALA A 43 -9.82 6.16 4.89
CA ALA A 43 -10.39 5.09 5.69
C ALA A 43 -10.59 5.48 7.16
N HIS A 44 -9.64 6.22 7.75
CA HIS A 44 -9.79 6.74 9.10
C HIS A 44 -10.95 7.74 9.21
N LEU A 45 -11.13 8.61 8.21
CA LEU A 45 -12.17 9.63 8.22
C LEU A 45 -13.57 9.07 7.96
N THR A 46 -13.69 8.15 7.01
CA THR A 46 -15.01 7.69 6.53
C THR A 46 -15.44 6.36 7.13
N ARG A 47 -14.49 5.48 7.47
CA ARG A 47 -14.75 4.08 7.86
C ARG A 47 -15.51 3.27 6.79
N GLU A 48 -15.61 3.80 5.56
CA GLU A 48 -16.34 3.17 4.44
C GLU A 48 -15.41 2.47 3.44
N VAL A 49 -14.10 2.57 3.63
CA VAL A 49 -13.12 1.91 2.76
C VAL A 49 -13.15 0.40 3.01
N PRO A 50 -13.51 -0.42 2.01
CA PRO A 50 -13.55 -1.86 2.19
C PRO A 50 -12.13 -2.44 2.38
N ALA A 51 -11.99 -3.38 3.33
CA ALA A 51 -10.70 -4.03 3.63
C ALA A 51 -10.02 -4.67 2.40
N HIS A 52 -10.81 -5.20 1.45
CA HIS A 52 -10.28 -5.81 0.22
C HIS A 52 -9.50 -4.82 -0.67
N LEU A 53 -9.73 -3.51 -0.55
CA LEU A 53 -8.95 -2.52 -1.29
C LEU A 53 -7.51 -2.42 -0.78
N PHE A 54 -7.32 -2.60 0.53
CA PHE A 54 -5.98 -2.68 1.11
C PHE A 54 -5.30 -4.00 0.72
N ASP A 55 -6.03 -5.11 0.63
CA ASP A 55 -5.49 -6.35 0.10
C ASP A 55 -5.01 -6.18 -1.36
N LEU A 56 -5.82 -5.56 -2.23
CA LEU A 56 -5.44 -5.26 -3.61
C LEU A 56 -4.21 -4.35 -3.68
N TYR A 57 -4.16 -3.31 -2.84
CA TYR A 57 -3.00 -2.41 -2.79
C TYR A 57 -1.74 -3.14 -2.32
N PHE A 58 -1.86 -4.00 -1.31
CA PHE A 58 -0.76 -4.82 -0.81
C PHE A 58 -0.25 -5.75 -1.91
N ASP A 59 -1.13 -6.50 -2.57
CA ASP A 59 -0.78 -7.42 -3.66
C ASP A 59 -0.11 -6.69 -4.84
N ALA A 60 -0.57 -5.47 -5.15
CA ALA A 60 0.03 -4.63 -6.19
C ALA A 60 1.35 -3.95 -5.76
N THR A 61 1.72 -4.02 -4.48
CA THR A 61 2.90 -3.35 -3.92
C THR A 61 3.80 -4.26 -3.08
N LEU A 62 3.58 -4.39 -1.77
CA LEU A 62 4.42 -5.20 -0.88
C LEU A 62 4.36 -6.71 -1.17
N GLY A 63 3.32 -7.18 -1.87
CA GLY A 63 3.22 -8.54 -2.38
C GLY A 63 4.06 -8.80 -3.64
N ARG A 64 4.78 -7.79 -4.14
CA ARG A 64 5.61 -7.85 -5.33
C ARG A 64 7.09 -7.64 -5.00
N ASP A 65 7.86 -8.71 -5.09
CA ASP A 65 9.30 -8.69 -4.79
C ASP A 65 10.06 -7.69 -5.67
N ASP A 66 9.66 -7.53 -6.93
CA ASP A 66 10.27 -6.58 -7.87
C ASP A 66 10.09 -5.12 -7.42
N LEU A 67 8.90 -4.77 -6.92
CA LEU A 67 8.63 -3.43 -6.43
C LEU A 67 9.30 -3.19 -5.08
N VAL A 68 9.29 -4.17 -4.18
CA VAL A 68 9.95 -4.07 -2.87
C VAL A 68 11.45 -3.86 -3.05
N ALA A 69 12.11 -4.65 -3.90
CA ALA A 69 13.53 -4.48 -4.20
C ALA A 69 13.85 -3.12 -4.82
N PHE A 70 12.99 -2.63 -5.72
CA PHE A 70 13.10 -1.28 -6.27
C PHE A 70 12.98 -0.20 -5.20
N MET A 71 11.98 -0.28 -4.32
CA MET A 71 11.77 0.72 -3.28
C MET A 71 12.90 0.68 -2.24
N GLU A 72 13.42 -0.49 -1.90
CA GLU A 72 14.59 -0.65 -1.03
C GLU A 72 15.83 0.05 -1.61
N ALA A 73 16.07 -0.10 -2.92
CA ALA A 73 17.21 0.52 -3.59
C ALA A 73 17.06 2.03 -3.77
N GLU A 74 15.86 2.50 -4.13
CA GLU A 74 15.63 3.88 -4.54
C GLU A 74 15.17 4.79 -3.40
N ASN A 75 14.36 4.27 -2.47
CA ASN A 75 13.79 5.04 -1.36
C ASN A 75 13.35 4.12 -0.20
N PRO A 76 14.29 3.61 0.61
CA PRO A 76 13.98 2.69 1.70
C PRO A 76 13.08 3.33 2.78
N ALA A 77 13.15 4.65 2.94
CA ALA A 77 12.26 5.38 3.84
C ALA A 77 10.78 5.31 3.40
N ALA A 78 10.51 5.40 2.08
CA ALA A 78 9.15 5.23 1.56
C ALA A 78 8.66 3.78 1.73
N LEU A 79 9.54 2.79 1.57
CA LEU A 79 9.20 1.39 1.82
C LEU A 79 8.86 1.14 3.28
N GLN A 80 9.65 1.66 4.21
CA GLN A 80 9.37 1.54 5.65
C GLN A 80 8.05 2.22 5.99
N ALA A 81 7.81 3.44 5.49
CA ALA A 81 6.55 4.15 5.70
C ALA A 81 5.34 3.35 5.20
N MET A 82 5.46 2.60 4.10
CA MET A 82 4.39 1.71 3.64
C MET A 82 4.12 0.55 4.61
N ARG A 83 5.18 -0.10 5.10
CA ARG A 83 5.08 -1.20 6.07
C ARG A 83 4.41 -0.71 7.35
N ASP A 84 4.88 0.41 7.90
CA ASP A 84 4.32 1.05 9.09
C ASP A 84 2.86 1.42 8.90
N ARG A 85 2.49 1.92 7.71
CA ARG A 85 1.11 2.29 7.42
C ARG A 85 0.17 1.09 7.38
N PHE A 86 0.60 -0.01 6.79
CA PHE A 86 -0.16 -1.26 6.79
C PHE A 86 -0.28 -1.85 8.21
N ALA A 87 0.77 -1.79 9.02
CA ALA A 87 0.70 -2.18 10.43
C ALA A 87 -0.32 -1.32 11.21
N ALA A 88 -0.26 0.00 11.07
CA ALA A 88 -1.19 0.93 11.73
C ALA A 88 -2.66 0.70 11.29
N LEU A 89 -2.91 0.40 10.02
CA LEU A 89 -4.24 0.05 9.52
C LEU A 89 -4.78 -1.23 10.17
N ARG A 90 -3.91 -2.22 10.38
CA ARG A 90 -4.25 -3.47 11.06
C ARG A 90 -4.54 -3.24 12.53
N GLU A 91 -3.70 -2.49 13.23
CA GLU A 91 -3.89 -2.12 14.64
C GLU A 91 -5.18 -1.32 14.86
N ALA A 92 -5.53 -0.42 13.93
CA ALA A 92 -6.77 0.35 13.97
C ALA A 92 -8.03 -0.46 13.62
N GLY A 93 -7.89 -1.75 13.26
CA GLY A 93 -8.98 -2.61 12.79
C GLY A 93 -9.61 -2.14 11.47
N LEU A 94 -8.93 -1.28 10.73
CA LEU A 94 -9.36 -0.77 9.42
C LEU A 94 -9.04 -1.75 8.29
N TRP A 95 -8.00 -2.56 8.50
CA TRP A 95 -7.62 -3.62 7.58
C TRP A 95 -7.47 -4.94 8.33
N VAL A 96 -8.34 -5.89 7.99
CA VAL A 96 -8.27 -7.26 8.47
C VAL A 96 -8.22 -8.16 7.24
N THR A 97 -7.04 -8.70 6.97
CA THR A 97 -6.86 -9.64 5.86
C THR A 97 -7.11 -11.07 6.32
N ARG A 98 -7.78 -11.87 5.49
CA ARG A 98 -7.94 -13.32 5.72
C ARG A 98 -6.88 -14.15 4.98
N ARG A 99 -5.95 -13.50 4.27
CA ARG A 99 -4.87 -14.18 3.57
C ARG A 99 -3.72 -14.47 4.53
N ASN A 100 -3.51 -15.76 4.80
CA ASN A 100 -2.41 -16.24 5.64
C ASN A 100 -1.03 -15.76 5.14
N SER A 101 -0.84 -15.60 3.82
CA SER A 101 0.41 -15.12 3.23
C SER A 101 0.75 -13.68 3.64
N ILE A 102 -0.24 -12.77 3.63
CA ILE A 102 -0.05 -11.37 4.01
C ILE A 102 0.21 -11.27 5.51
N SER A 103 -0.52 -12.06 6.31
CA SER A 103 -0.28 -12.11 7.75
C SER A 103 1.14 -12.55 8.08
N ALA A 104 1.66 -13.59 7.39
CA ALA A 104 3.02 -14.09 7.59
C ALA A 104 4.11 -13.07 7.20
N THR A 105 3.93 -12.33 6.10
CA THR A 105 4.89 -11.27 5.69
C THR A 105 4.97 -10.11 6.69
N LEU A 106 3.89 -9.83 7.42
CA LEU A 106 3.85 -8.76 8.41
C LEU A 106 4.28 -9.21 9.82
N ASP A 107 4.24 -10.52 10.10
CA ASP A 107 4.63 -11.11 11.38
C ASP A 107 6.12 -11.49 11.39
N GLY A 108 6.71 -11.78 10.22
CA GLY A 108 8.15 -12.09 10.07
C GLY A 108 9.10 -10.89 10.14
N VAL A 109 8.65 -9.75 10.69
CA VAL A 109 9.50 -8.58 10.99
C VAL A 109 9.71 -8.54 12.51
N GLU A 110 10.48 -9.50 13.03
CA GLU A 110 11.06 -9.50 14.38
C GLU A 110 12.58 -9.32 14.32
#